data_AF-A0A7W6RX33-F1
#
_entry.id   AF-A0A7W6RX33-F1
#
_cell.length_a   1.000
_cell.length_b   1.000
_cell.length_c   1.000
_cell.angle_alpha   90.00
_cell.angle_beta   90.00
_cell.angle_gamma   90.00
#
_symmetry.space_group_name_H-M   'P 1'
#
loop_
_entity.id
_entity.type
_entity.pdbx_description
1 polymer ?
#
loop_
_entity_poly.entity_id
_entity_poly.type
_entity_poly.pdbx_seq_one_letter_code
_entity_poly.pdbx_strand_id
1 'polypeptide(L)'
;MGLSKDRAVTILEFQTFRKDADTLFSVEELDHLRVTLACAPRIGDLIPGTGGVRKLRWGLARRGQGKRGGARVIYYFHNEAMPLALIAVYAKGRRRP
;
A
#
# COMPACT_ATOMS: atom_id res chain seq x y z
N MET A 1 -26.11 17.38 1.22
CA MET A 1 -25.99 17.01 -0.21
C MET A 1 -24.63 17.46 -0.71
N GLY A 2 -23.82 16.52 -1.23
CA GLY A 2 -22.47 16.76 -1.80
C GLY A 2 -21.36 16.26 -0.87
N LEU A 3 -20.47 15.32 -1.23
CA LEU A 3 -20.19 14.61 -2.47
C LEU A 3 -19.82 13.16 -2.07
N SER A 4 -20.75 12.22 -2.21
CA SER A 4 -20.43 10.78 -2.13
C SER A 4 -20.27 10.28 -3.56
N LYS A 5 -19.09 10.50 -4.14
CA LYS A 5 -18.68 9.80 -5.36
C LYS A 5 -17.37 9.10 -5.02
N ASP A 6 -17.45 7.78 -4.93
CA ASP A 6 -16.33 6.85 -4.93
C ASP A 6 -15.41 7.17 -6.10
N ARG A 7 -14.42 8.02 -5.86
CA ARG A 7 -13.41 8.39 -6.85
C ARG A 7 -12.12 7.77 -6.38
N ALA A 8 -11.57 6.89 -7.23
CA ALA A 8 -10.24 6.35 -7.02
C ALA A 8 -9.24 7.50 -6.81
N VAL A 9 -8.39 7.36 -5.81
CA VAL A 9 -7.33 8.33 -5.50
C VAL A 9 -6.12 8.04 -6.38
N THR A 10 -5.54 9.10 -6.96
CA THR A 10 -4.28 9.00 -7.70
C THR A 10 -3.16 8.47 -6.80
N ILE A 11 -2.35 7.55 -7.31
CA ILE A 11 -1.19 7.01 -6.59
C ILE A 11 0.10 7.66 -7.11
N LEU A 12 0.92 8.13 -6.18
CA LEU A 12 2.30 8.52 -6.41
C LEU A 12 3.24 7.48 -5.78
N GLU A 13 4.24 7.03 -6.52
CA GLU A 13 5.20 6.02 -6.03
C GLU A 13 6.57 6.64 -5.82
N PHE A 14 7.12 6.46 -4.61
CA PHE A 14 8.52 6.78 -4.38
C PHE A 14 9.41 5.74 -5.06
N GLN A 15 10.55 6.17 -5.59
CA GLN A 15 11.53 5.28 -6.23
C GLN A 15 12.00 4.15 -5.29
N THR A 16 12.10 4.44 -3.99
CA THR A 16 12.44 3.45 -2.96
C THR A 16 11.34 2.41 -2.75
N PHE A 17 10.07 2.80 -2.83
CA PHE A 17 8.95 1.86 -2.84
C PHE A 17 9.02 0.98 -4.08
N ARG A 18 9.18 1.58 -5.27
CA ARG A 18 9.15 0.87 -6.54
C ARG A 18 10.23 -0.22 -6.62
N LYS A 19 11.47 0.12 -6.26
CA LYS A 19 12.60 -0.83 -6.24
C LYS A 19 12.32 -2.05 -5.35
N ASP A 20 11.80 -1.83 -4.14
CA ASP A 20 11.48 -2.94 -3.24
C ASP A 20 10.25 -3.73 -3.74
N ALA A 21 9.24 -3.05 -4.28
CA ALA A 21 8.03 -3.68 -4.80
C ALA A 21 8.33 -4.65 -5.95
N ASP A 22 9.19 -4.26 -6.88
CA ASP A 22 9.59 -5.09 -8.04
C ASP A 22 10.30 -6.38 -7.61
N THR A 23 10.87 -6.44 -6.39
CA THR A 23 11.47 -7.66 -5.84
C THR A 23 10.48 -8.53 -5.07
N LEU A 24 9.35 -7.97 -4.63
CA LEU A 24 8.42 -8.59 -3.69
C LEU A 24 7.13 -9.10 -4.34
N PHE A 25 6.69 -8.48 -5.42
CA PHE A 25 5.41 -8.74 -6.07
C PHE A 25 5.59 -9.17 -7.53
N SER A 26 4.68 -9.99 -8.03
CA SER A 26 4.43 -10.01 -9.48
C SER A 26 3.78 -8.70 -9.93
N VAL A 27 3.76 -8.45 -11.25
CA VAL A 27 3.09 -7.26 -11.81
C VAL A 27 1.61 -7.25 -11.42
N GLU A 28 0.94 -8.40 -11.50
CA GLU A 28 -0.47 -8.56 -11.17
C GLU A 28 -0.75 -8.33 -9.68
N GLU A 29 0.12 -8.83 -8.79
CA GLU A 29 -0.01 -8.59 -7.36
C GLU A 29 0.18 -7.11 -7.01
N LEU A 30 1.13 -6.43 -7.66
CA LEU A 30 1.39 -5.02 -7.45
C LEU A 30 0.25 -4.14 -7.99
N ASP A 31 -0.30 -4.48 -9.15
CA ASP A 31 -1.46 -3.78 -9.71
C ASP A 31 -2.70 -4.00 -8.86
N HIS A 32 -2.91 -5.21 -8.32
CA HIS A 32 -3.98 -5.47 -7.37
C HIS A 32 -3.84 -4.63 -6.09
N LEU A 33 -2.62 -4.50 -5.55
CA LEU A 33 -2.34 -3.62 -4.42
C LEU A 33 -2.68 -2.15 -4.75
N ARG A 34 -2.26 -1.66 -5.93
CA ARG A 34 -2.52 -0.28 -6.38
C ARG A 34 -4.00 0.01 -6.52
N VAL A 35 -4.74 -0.83 -7.23
CA VAL A 35 -6.19 -0.68 -7.40
C VAL A 35 -6.89 -0.68 -6.04
N THR A 36 -6.49 -1.60 -5.15
CA THR A 36 -7.08 -1.69 -3.81
C THR A 36 -6.84 -0.40 -3.00
N LEU A 37 -5.63 0.15 -3.03
CA LEU A 37 -5.32 1.40 -2.34
C LEU A 37 -5.95 2.64 -2.98
N ALA A 38 -6.08 2.66 -4.31
CA ALA A 38 -6.75 3.74 -5.02
C ALA A 38 -8.25 3.79 -4.66
N CYS A 39 -8.91 2.62 -4.57
CA CYS A 39 -10.33 2.51 -4.23
C CYS A 39 -10.60 2.65 -2.73
N ALA A 40 -9.68 2.20 -1.88
CA ALA A 40 -9.88 2.15 -0.44
C ALA A 40 -8.64 2.70 0.30
N PRO A 41 -8.34 4.00 0.20
CA PRO A 41 -7.10 4.58 0.74
C PRO A 41 -7.01 4.53 2.27
N ARG A 42 -8.11 4.24 2.98
CA ARG A 42 -8.16 4.17 4.45
C ARG A 42 -7.99 2.77 5.04
N ILE A 43 -7.80 1.73 4.22
CA ILE A 43 -7.71 0.32 4.68
C ILE A 43 -6.49 0.00 5.55
N GLY A 44 -5.42 0.78 5.42
CA GLY A 44 -4.25 0.65 6.28
C GLY A 44 -4.47 1.33 7.62
N ASP A 45 -3.91 0.73 8.67
CA ASP A 45 -3.93 1.26 10.03
C ASP A 45 -3.22 2.62 10.05
N LEU A 46 -3.89 3.67 10.54
CA LEU A 46 -3.23 4.95 10.78
C LEU A 46 -2.12 4.78 11.81
N ILE A 47 -0.94 5.31 11.52
CA ILE A 47 0.16 5.40 12.47
C ILE A 47 -0.03 6.70 13.27
N PRO A 48 -0.35 6.64 14.57
CA PRO A 48 -0.62 7.84 15.36
C PRO A 48 0.58 8.79 15.38
N GLY A 49 0.31 10.10 15.47
CA GLY A 49 1.35 11.13 15.53
C GLY A 49 2.05 11.45 14.20
N THR A 50 1.62 10.85 13.08
CA THR A 50 2.25 11.03 11.75
C THR A 50 1.47 11.93 10.78
N GLY A 51 0.29 12.42 11.18
CA GLY A 51 -0.55 13.31 10.35
C GLY A 51 -1.25 12.64 9.15
N GLY A 52 -1.06 11.33 8.92
CA GLY A 52 -1.71 10.63 7.81
C GLY A 52 -0.95 9.42 7.25
N VAL A 53 0.18 9.02 7.86
CA VAL A 53 0.89 7.81 7.44
C VAL A 53 0.11 6.58 7.90
N ARG A 54 -0.03 5.61 7.01
CA ARG A 54 -0.78 4.37 7.19
C ARG A 54 0.09 3.17 6.90
N LYS A 55 -0.25 2.05 7.56
CA LYS A 55 0.42 0.76 7.42
C LYS A 55 -0.60 -0.30 7.04
N LEU A 56 -0.48 -0.83 5.82
CA LEU A 56 -1.28 -1.94 5.34
C LEU A 56 -0.51 -3.25 5.47
N ARG A 57 -1.16 -4.27 6.04
CA ARG A 57 -0.68 -5.65 6.04
C ARG A 57 -1.24 -6.35 4.81
N TRP A 58 -0.43 -6.51 3.78
CA TRP A 58 -0.82 -7.11 2.52
C TRP A 58 -0.47 -8.59 2.49
N GLY A 59 -1.40 -9.44 2.07
CA GLY A 59 -1.13 -10.87 1.84
C GLY A 59 -0.59 -11.08 0.43
N LEU A 60 0.54 -11.79 0.28
CA LEU A 60 1.02 -12.25 -1.02
C LEU A 60 0.32 -13.55 -1.40
N ALA A 61 -0.12 -13.66 -2.65
CA ALA A 61 -0.80 -14.82 -3.17
C ALA A 61 0.22 -15.76 -3.82
N ARG A 62 0.92 -16.58 -3.02
CA ARG A 62 1.78 -17.64 -3.61
C ARG A 62 0.96 -18.90 -3.90
N ARG A 63 1.03 -19.37 -5.15
CA ARG A 63 0.61 -20.74 -5.53
C ARG A 63 1.49 -21.75 -4.77
N GLY A 64 0.86 -22.55 -3.90
CA GLY A 64 1.31 -23.92 -3.67
C GLY A 64 2.21 -24.28 -2.48
N GLN A 65 2.59 -23.40 -1.54
CA GLN A 65 3.36 -23.85 -0.37
C GLN A 65 3.13 -23.01 0.90
N GLY A 66 3.08 -23.69 2.04
CA GLY A 66 2.69 -23.16 3.35
C GLY A 66 3.47 -21.93 3.83
N LYS A 67 2.76 -21.13 4.64
CA LYS A 67 3.08 -19.79 5.20
C LYS A 67 2.94 -18.66 4.17
N ARG A 68 1.74 -18.06 4.18
CA ARG A 68 1.41 -16.76 3.53
C ARG A 68 2.49 -15.73 3.85
N GLY A 69 3.38 -15.45 2.89
CA GLY A 69 4.28 -14.30 2.98
C GLY A 69 3.43 -13.04 3.02
N GLY A 70 3.61 -12.19 4.03
CA GLY A 70 2.92 -10.90 4.10
C GLY A 70 3.90 -9.78 3.74
N ALA A 71 3.44 -8.76 3.02
CA ALA A 71 4.14 -7.51 2.85
C ALA A 71 3.55 -6.44 3.78
N ARG A 72 4.37 -5.49 4.22
CA ARG A 72 3.91 -4.29 4.91
C ARG A 72 4.13 -3.11 3.99
N VAL A 73 3.05 -2.43 3.65
CA VAL A 73 3.05 -1.25 2.79
C VAL A 73 2.85 -0.03 3.67
N ILE A 74 3.79 0.91 3.61
CA ILE A 74 3.72 2.21 4.27
C ILE A 74 3.38 3.24 3.21
N TYR A 75 2.32 4.00 3.47
CA TYR A 75 1.83 5.00 2.54
C TYR A 75 1.26 6.19 3.29
N TYR A 76 1.17 7.34 2.64
CA TYR A 76 0.53 8.54 3.19
C TYR A 76 -0.81 8.79 2.51
N PHE A 77 -1.84 9.03 3.32
CA PHE A 77 -3.14 9.49 2.84
C PHE A 77 -3.82 10.33 3.93
N HIS A 78 -4.12 11.59 3.60
CA HIS A 78 -4.81 12.51 4.49
C HIS A 78 -6.29 12.66 4.09
N ASN A 79 -6.55 13.02 2.84
CA ASN A 79 -7.89 13.14 2.25
C ASN A 79 -7.83 13.04 0.72
N GLU A 80 -9.00 13.07 0.11
CA GLU A 80 -9.26 12.88 -1.32
C GLU A 80 -8.76 14.05 -2.19
N ALA A 81 -8.36 15.17 -1.57
CA ALA A 81 -7.80 16.33 -2.29
C ALA A 81 -6.32 16.14 -2.65
N MET A 82 -5.66 15.10 -2.13
CA MET A 82 -4.25 14.81 -2.39
C MET A 82 -4.05 13.36 -2.86
N PRO A 83 -3.03 13.09 -3.69
CA PRO A 83 -2.64 11.74 -4.05
C PRO A 83 -2.28 10.90 -2.81
N LEU A 84 -2.51 9.60 -2.91
CA LEU A 84 -1.94 8.62 -2.00
C LEU A 84 -0.47 8.40 -2.39
N ALA A 85 0.45 8.58 -1.45
CA ALA A 85 1.88 8.38 -1.70
C ALA A 85 2.35 7.04 -1.14
N LEU A 86 2.81 6.14 -2.00
CA LEU A 86 3.46 4.88 -1.64
C LEU A 86 4.92 5.14 -1.27
N ILE A 87 5.24 4.99 0.03
CA ILE A 87 6.54 5.39 0.61
C ILE A 87 7.50 4.21 0.69
N ALA A 88 7.04 3.06 1.21
CA ALA A 88 7.89 1.90 1.42
C ALA A 88 7.11 0.59 1.42
N VAL A 89 7.77 -0.49 1.03
CA VAL A 89 7.25 -1.85 1.18
C VAL A 89 8.34 -2.82 1.61
N TYR A 90 7.99 -3.79 2.46
CA TYR A 90 8.92 -4.82 2.91
C TYR A 90 8.20 -6.10 3.33
N ALA A 91 8.86 -7.24 3.15
CA ALA A 91 8.35 -8.54 3.57
C ALA A 91 8.31 -8.69 5.11
N LYS A 92 7.37 -9.50 5.60
CA LYS A 92 7.29 -9.90 7.00
C LYS A 92 8.60 -10.57 7.43
N GLY A 93 9.23 -10.01 8.46
CA GLY A 93 10.49 -10.52 9.03
C GLY A 93 11.73 -9.79 8.55
N ARG A 94 11.62 -8.89 7.56
CA ARG A 94 12.71 -8.01 7.15
C ARG A 94 12.69 -6.73 7.98
N ARG A 95 13.76 -6.47 8.73
CA ARG A 95 14.04 -5.15 9.33
C ARG A 95 14.77 -4.34 8.27
N ARG A 96 14.28 -3.13 7.94
CA ARG A 96 15.12 -2.21 7.16
C ARG A 96 16.30 -1.80 8.07
N PRO A 97 17.54 -1.76 7.55
CA PRO A 97 18.69 -1.26 8.31
C PRO A 97 18.45 0.18 8.77
#